data_AF-A0A2A4TU85-F1
#
_entry.id   AF-A0A2A4TU85-F1
#
_cell.length_a   1.000
_cell.length_b   1.000
_cell.length_c   1.000
_cell.angle_alpha   90.00
_cell.angle_beta   90.00
_cell.angle_gamma   90.00
#
_symmetry.space_group_name_H-M   'P 1'
#
loop_
_entity.id
_entity.type
_entity.pdbx_description
1 polymer ?
#
loop_
_entity_poly.entity_id
_entity_poly.type
_entity_poly.pdbx_seq_one_letter_code
_entity_poly.pdbx_strand_id
1 'polypeptide(L)'
;MKLLILIADPSQNKIVRSIASKCGWNVEGAGGAQGALAALRNGKFDAAVVDADRVSSGMAESSHLIALALDQEEVPSFVHDVVQSLDFSSDLQWRLKVAERTVETRKENASLQAWREILINSSQVAHSINNPLSAILGNLEWMRSSGEPLTPEGKECLSDAFECAERIRDIVKTFSQIESRPIEDPTPTQGREKGVEARLV
;
A
#
# COMPACT_ATOMS: atom_id res chain seq x y z
N MET A 1 -17.50 -25.05 -35.13
CA MET A 1 -17.71 -23.63 -34.80
C MET A 1 -16.38 -22.92 -34.66
N LYS A 2 -16.29 -21.66 -35.07
CA LYS A 2 -15.09 -20.82 -35.05
C LYS A 2 -15.26 -19.66 -34.08
N LEU A 3 -14.33 -19.54 -33.15
CA LEU A 3 -14.29 -18.49 -32.12
C LEU A 3 -13.11 -17.56 -32.38
N LEU A 4 -13.39 -16.26 -32.43
CA LEU A 4 -12.36 -15.24 -32.45
C LEU A 4 -12.07 -14.76 -31.02
N ILE A 5 -10.80 -14.67 -30.64
CA ILE A 5 -10.38 -14.15 -29.33
C ILE A 5 -9.56 -12.87 -29.52
N LEU A 6 -9.98 -11.80 -28.86
CA LEU A 6 -9.25 -10.55 -28.69
C LEU A 6 -9.06 -10.28 -27.19
N ILE A 7 -8.06 -10.94 -26.58
CA ILE A 7 -7.73 -10.80 -25.15
C ILE A 7 -6.27 -10.40 -25.03
N ALA A 8 -5.99 -9.31 -24.31
CA ALA A 8 -4.65 -8.76 -24.18
C ALA A 8 -3.77 -9.55 -23.21
N ASP A 9 -4.35 -10.01 -22.09
CA ASP A 9 -3.62 -10.80 -21.09
C ASP A 9 -3.35 -12.22 -21.62
N PRO A 10 -2.08 -12.64 -21.76
CA PRO A 10 -1.71 -14.00 -22.17
C PRO A 10 -2.30 -15.10 -21.27
N SER A 11 -2.48 -14.82 -19.98
CA SER A 11 -3.01 -15.76 -18.99
C SER A 11 -4.49 -16.04 -19.24
N GLN A 12 -5.30 -14.98 -19.35
CA GLN A 12 -6.72 -15.08 -19.72
C GLN A 12 -6.90 -15.72 -21.11
N ASN A 13 -6.07 -15.33 -22.09
CA ASN A 13 -6.10 -15.90 -23.44
C ASN A 13 -5.89 -17.42 -23.42
N LYS A 14 -4.94 -17.91 -22.61
CA LYS A 14 -4.68 -19.35 -22.43
C LYS A 14 -5.87 -20.08 -21.82
N ILE A 15 -6.53 -19.47 -20.82
CA ILE A 15 -7.72 -20.03 -20.17
C ILE A 15 -8.87 -20.13 -21.18
N VAL A 16 -9.22 -19.02 -21.83
CA VAL A 16 -10.34 -18.99 -22.80
C VAL A 16 -10.09 -19.95 -23.96
N ARG A 17 -8.86 -20.01 -24.50
CA ARG A 17 -8.49 -21.02 -25.51
C ARG A 17 -8.68 -22.44 -25.02
N SER A 18 -8.25 -22.74 -23.79
CA SER A 18 -8.36 -24.09 -23.23
C SER A 18 -9.82 -24.53 -23.07
N ILE A 19 -10.69 -23.64 -22.55
CA ILE A 19 -12.12 -23.91 -22.38
C ILE A 19 -12.79 -24.04 -23.75
N ALA A 20 -12.54 -23.11 -24.67
CA ALA A 20 -13.11 -23.12 -26.01
C ALA A 20 -12.76 -24.40 -26.80
N SER A 21 -11.49 -24.79 -26.79
CA SER A 21 -11.06 -26.04 -27.44
C SER A 21 -11.70 -27.28 -26.82
N LYS A 22 -11.87 -27.32 -25.49
CA LYS A 22 -12.57 -28.43 -24.81
C LYS A 22 -14.06 -28.51 -25.20
N CYS A 23 -14.67 -27.37 -25.50
CA CYS A 23 -16.04 -27.28 -25.99
C CYS A 23 -16.16 -27.48 -27.52
N GLY A 24 -15.09 -27.87 -28.22
CA GLY A 24 -15.10 -28.18 -29.65
C GLY A 24 -15.03 -26.95 -30.57
N TRP A 25 -14.67 -25.78 -30.05
CA TRP A 25 -14.47 -24.58 -30.86
C TRP A 25 -13.08 -24.55 -31.48
N ASN A 26 -13.00 -24.10 -32.74
CA ASN A 26 -11.73 -23.76 -33.38
C ASN A 26 -11.40 -22.29 -33.10
N VAL A 27 -10.28 -22.04 -32.42
CA VAL A 27 -10.01 -20.75 -31.76
C VAL A 27 -8.91 -19.99 -32.46
N GLU A 28 -9.23 -18.80 -32.98
CA GLU A 28 -8.29 -17.93 -33.65
C GLU A 28 -8.03 -16.66 -32.84
N GLY A 29 -6.78 -16.22 -32.77
CA GLY A 29 -6.40 -15.00 -32.05
C GLY A 29 -6.28 -13.82 -33.00
N ALA A 30 -6.85 -12.68 -32.63
CA ALA A 30 -6.58 -11.44 -33.34
C ALA A 30 -5.33 -10.76 -32.77
N GLY A 31 -4.43 -10.28 -33.65
CA GLY A 31 -3.27 -9.48 -33.27
C GLY A 31 -3.59 -8.06 -32.76
N GLY A 32 -4.87 -7.70 -32.66
CA GLY A 32 -5.36 -6.37 -32.24
C GLY A 32 -6.77 -6.09 -32.73
N ALA A 33 -7.36 -4.98 -32.29
CA ALA A 33 -8.76 -4.62 -32.58
C ALA A 33 -9.06 -4.51 -34.08
N GLN A 34 -8.16 -3.91 -34.87
CA GLN A 34 -8.32 -3.83 -36.32
C GLN A 34 -8.26 -5.20 -37.01
N GLY A 35 -7.35 -6.08 -36.55
CA GLY A 35 -7.26 -7.45 -37.04
C GLY A 35 -8.51 -8.26 -36.71
N ALA A 36 -9.05 -8.08 -35.50
CA ALA A 36 -10.30 -8.71 -35.08
C ALA A 36 -11.48 -8.25 -35.93
N LEU A 37 -11.63 -6.94 -36.15
CA LEU A 37 -12.69 -6.38 -37.00
C LEU A 37 -12.59 -6.87 -38.44
N ALA A 38 -11.39 -6.93 -39.01
CA ALA A 38 -11.18 -7.48 -40.35
C ALA A 38 -11.56 -8.96 -40.43
N ALA A 39 -11.22 -9.74 -39.40
CA ALA A 39 -11.55 -11.15 -39.29
C ALA A 39 -13.07 -11.37 -39.19
N LEU A 40 -13.77 -10.56 -38.38
CA LEU A 40 -15.23 -10.58 -38.24
C LEU A 40 -15.95 -10.22 -39.53
N ARG A 41 -15.51 -9.16 -40.23
CA ARG A 41 -16.12 -8.72 -41.49
C ARG A 41 -16.06 -9.77 -42.61
N ASN A 42 -15.08 -10.66 -42.55
CA ASN A 42 -14.97 -11.77 -43.49
C ASN A 42 -15.98 -12.90 -43.22
N GLY A 43 -16.83 -12.78 -42.19
CA GLY A 43 -17.94 -13.70 -41.91
C GLY A 43 -17.51 -15.11 -41.53
N LYS A 44 -16.28 -15.28 -41.01
CA LYS A 44 -15.67 -16.59 -40.77
C LYS A 44 -15.84 -17.12 -39.34
N PHE A 45 -16.51 -16.38 -38.46
CA PHE A 45 -16.61 -16.71 -37.04
C PHE A 45 -18.06 -16.73 -36.60
N ASP A 46 -18.38 -17.68 -35.74
CA ASP A 46 -19.73 -17.85 -35.18
C ASP A 46 -19.87 -17.04 -33.88
N ALA A 47 -18.75 -16.77 -33.18
CA ALA A 47 -18.70 -15.94 -31.98
C ALA A 47 -17.33 -15.27 -31.80
N ALA A 48 -17.29 -14.22 -30.97
CA ALA A 48 -16.07 -13.56 -30.56
C ALA A 48 -16.03 -13.29 -29.05
N VAL A 49 -14.88 -13.49 -28.42
CA VAL A 49 -14.60 -13.07 -27.04
C VAL A 49 -13.64 -11.90 -27.09
N VAL A 50 -14.06 -10.77 -26.55
CA VAL A 50 -13.36 -9.49 -26.66
C VAL A 50 -13.15 -8.87 -25.30
N ASP A 51 -11.93 -8.47 -25.02
CA ASP A 51 -11.56 -7.65 -23.87
C ASP A 51 -12.08 -6.21 -24.07
N ALA A 52 -12.97 -5.76 -23.19
CA ALA A 52 -13.62 -4.45 -23.26
C ALA A 52 -12.61 -3.29 -23.18
N ASP A 53 -11.46 -3.52 -22.55
CA ASP A 53 -10.36 -2.55 -22.47
C ASP A 53 -9.74 -2.29 -23.86
N ARG A 54 -9.93 -3.20 -24.82
CA ARG A 54 -9.48 -3.04 -26.23
C ARG A 54 -10.52 -2.37 -27.13
N VAL A 55 -11.78 -2.26 -26.68
CA VAL A 55 -12.88 -1.68 -27.45
C VAL A 55 -13.21 -0.27 -26.99
N SER A 56 -13.12 -0.01 -25.68
CA SER A 56 -13.28 1.33 -25.13
C SER A 56 -11.96 2.09 -25.22
N SER A 57 -11.97 3.24 -25.90
CA SER A 57 -10.82 4.14 -25.97
C SER A 57 -10.59 4.82 -24.60
N GLY A 58 -9.95 4.11 -23.67
CA GLY A 58 -9.20 4.70 -22.56
C GLY A 58 -9.94 5.07 -21.27
N MET A 59 -10.97 4.33 -20.83
CA MET A 59 -11.62 4.64 -19.53
C MET A 59 -12.00 3.46 -18.61
N ALA A 60 -11.60 2.22 -18.87
CA ALA A 60 -11.89 1.12 -17.95
C ALA A 60 -10.62 0.65 -17.22
N GLU A 61 -10.57 0.83 -15.89
CA GLU A 61 -9.59 0.19 -15.00
C GLU A 61 -10.06 -1.23 -14.58
N SER A 62 -11.00 -1.80 -15.33
CA SER A 62 -11.63 -3.07 -15.01
C SER A 62 -11.79 -3.88 -16.29
N SER A 63 -10.93 -4.88 -16.47
CA SER A 63 -10.97 -5.77 -17.63
C SER A 63 -12.27 -6.56 -17.63
N HIS A 64 -13.19 -6.19 -18.52
CA HIS A 64 -14.47 -6.87 -18.70
C HIS A 64 -14.41 -7.65 -20.01
N LEU A 65 -14.66 -8.95 -19.98
CA LEU A 65 -14.67 -9.76 -21.19
C LEU A 65 -16.10 -9.84 -21.74
N ILE A 66 -16.29 -9.33 -22.94
CA ILE A 66 -17.56 -9.37 -23.67
C ILE A 66 -17.50 -10.52 -24.66
N ALA A 67 -18.37 -11.50 -24.47
CA ALA A 67 -18.59 -12.57 -25.44
C ALA A 67 -19.81 -12.22 -26.30
N LEU A 68 -19.60 -12.11 -27.61
CA LEU A 68 -20.61 -11.81 -28.60
C LEU A 68 -20.86 -13.06 -29.45
N ALA A 69 -22.07 -13.61 -29.36
CA ALA A 69 -22.58 -14.54 -30.36
C ALA A 69 -23.04 -13.71 -31.58
N LEU A 70 -22.58 -14.06 -32.78
CA LEU A 70 -22.89 -13.31 -34.00
C LEU A 70 -24.17 -13.80 -34.68
N ASP A 71 -24.65 -14.97 -34.27
CA ASP A 71 -25.95 -15.51 -34.65
C ASP A 71 -26.85 -15.58 -33.41
N GLN A 72 -28.07 -15.02 -33.50
CA GLN A 72 -28.88 -14.63 -32.33
C GLN A 72 -29.71 -15.75 -31.71
N GLU A 73 -29.77 -16.94 -32.29
CA GLU A 73 -30.74 -17.97 -31.84
C GLU A 73 -30.28 -18.77 -30.62
N GLU A 74 -28.99 -18.88 -30.33
CA GLU A 74 -28.50 -19.53 -29.11
C GLU A 74 -27.23 -18.84 -28.62
N VAL A 75 -27.29 -18.16 -27.46
CA VAL A 75 -26.06 -17.85 -26.72
C VAL A 75 -25.56 -19.19 -26.16
N PRO A 76 -24.46 -19.76 -26.68
CA PRO A 76 -24.06 -21.10 -26.28
C PRO A 76 -23.69 -21.08 -24.79
N SER A 77 -24.07 -22.10 -24.02
CA SER A 77 -23.72 -22.24 -22.59
C SER A 77 -22.23 -21.98 -22.29
N PHE A 78 -21.37 -22.26 -23.26
CA PHE A 78 -19.95 -21.90 -23.26
C PHE A 78 -19.66 -20.41 -23.01
N VAL A 79 -20.42 -19.49 -23.61
CA VAL A 79 -20.25 -18.04 -23.40
C VAL A 79 -20.52 -17.67 -21.94
N HIS A 80 -21.57 -18.26 -21.36
CA HIS A 80 -21.91 -18.05 -19.95
C HIS A 80 -20.82 -18.61 -19.02
N ASP A 81 -20.33 -19.83 -19.27
CA ASP A 81 -19.28 -20.46 -18.46
C ASP A 81 -17.95 -19.70 -18.51
N VAL A 82 -17.61 -19.14 -19.68
CA VAL A 82 -16.42 -18.32 -19.86
C VAL A 82 -16.55 -17.00 -19.11
N VAL A 83 -17.67 -16.27 -19.25
CA VAL A 83 -17.91 -15.00 -18.53
C VAL A 83 -17.85 -15.20 -17.02
N GLN A 84 -18.54 -16.22 -16.48
CA GLN A 84 -18.51 -16.51 -15.04
C GLN A 84 -17.11 -16.85 -14.53
N SER A 85 -16.33 -17.61 -15.29
CA SER A 85 -14.96 -17.99 -14.89
C SER A 85 -14.02 -16.79 -14.85
N LEU A 86 -14.23 -15.81 -15.73
CA LEU A 86 -13.39 -14.61 -15.85
C LEU A 86 -13.77 -13.53 -14.84
N ASP A 87 -15.06 -13.36 -14.55
CA ASP A 87 -15.53 -12.49 -13.46
C ASP A 87 -15.00 -12.97 -12.11
N PHE A 88 -15.02 -14.30 -11.89
CA PHE A 88 -14.45 -14.89 -10.68
C PHE A 88 -12.94 -14.66 -10.56
N SER A 89 -12.20 -14.76 -11.67
CA SER A 89 -10.75 -14.51 -11.68
C SER A 89 -10.43 -13.03 -11.37
N SER A 90 -11.23 -12.11 -11.89
CA SER A 90 -11.03 -10.67 -11.69
C SER A 90 -11.39 -10.24 -10.27
N ASP A 91 -12.47 -10.78 -9.69
CA ASP A 91 -12.83 -10.59 -8.28
C ASP A 91 -11.72 -11.10 -7.35
N LEU A 92 -11.20 -12.31 -7.60
CA LEU A 92 -10.11 -12.86 -6.80
C LEU A 92 -8.84 -12.01 -6.88
N GLN A 93 -8.47 -11.49 -8.05
CA GLN A 93 -7.32 -10.61 -8.20
C GLN A 93 -7.51 -9.29 -7.47
N TRP A 94 -8.71 -8.70 -7.52
CA TRP A 94 -9.03 -7.51 -6.76
C TRP A 94 -8.93 -7.75 -5.25
N ARG A 95 -9.52 -8.85 -4.76
CA ARG A 95 -9.49 -9.22 -3.34
C ARG A 95 -8.07 -9.50 -2.85
N LEU A 96 -7.24 -10.14 -3.68
CA LEU A 96 -5.81 -10.36 -3.37
C LEU A 96 -5.09 -9.02 -3.24
N LYS A 97 -5.26 -8.11 -4.21
CA LYS A 97 -4.64 -6.78 -4.21
C LYS A 97 -5.07 -5.94 -3.00
N VAL A 98 -6.34 -5.98 -2.63
CA VAL A 98 -6.86 -5.31 -1.42
C VAL A 98 -6.26 -5.92 -0.15
N ALA A 99 -6.15 -7.25 -0.08
CA ALA A 99 -5.55 -7.93 1.07
C ALA A 99 -4.06 -7.59 1.22
N GLU A 100 -3.29 -7.58 0.13
CA GLU A 100 -1.88 -7.18 0.12
C GLU A 100 -1.71 -5.74 0.61
N ARG A 101 -2.52 -4.81 0.09
CA ARG A 101 -2.50 -3.41 0.51
C ARG A 101 -2.85 -3.26 2.00
N THR A 102 -3.82 -4.03 2.48
CA THR A 102 -4.21 -4.04 3.89
C THR A 102 -3.08 -4.55 4.79
N VAL A 103 -2.36 -5.58 4.37
CA VAL A 103 -1.20 -6.11 5.10
C VAL A 103 -0.08 -5.07 5.15
N GLU A 104 0.19 -4.39 4.04
CA GLU A 104 1.26 -3.39 4.00
C GLU A 104 0.94 -2.18 4.88
N THR A 105 -0.27 -1.63 4.76
CA THR A 105 -0.73 -0.53 5.64
C THR A 105 -0.72 -0.93 7.12
N ARG A 106 -0.94 -2.20 7.46
CA ARG A 106 -0.81 -2.68 8.85
C ARG A 106 0.63 -2.71 9.33
N LYS A 107 1.59 -3.11 8.49
CA LYS A 107 3.02 -3.10 8.84
C LYS A 107 3.54 -1.68 9.05
N GLU A 108 3.15 -0.76 8.17
CA GLU A 108 3.49 0.65 8.29
C GLU A 108 2.91 1.24 9.59
N ASN A 109 1.63 0.99 9.88
CA ASN A 109 1.00 1.44 11.12
C ASN A 109 1.64 0.84 12.37
N ALA A 110 1.97 -0.45 12.37
CA ALA A 110 2.66 -1.09 13.48
C ALA A 110 4.04 -0.46 13.72
N SER A 111 4.77 -0.15 12.65
CA SER A 111 6.08 0.51 12.74
C SER A 111 5.93 1.92 13.30
N LEU A 112 4.95 2.70 12.84
CA LEU A 112 4.65 4.04 13.36
C LEU A 112 4.25 4.01 14.84
N GLN A 113 3.46 3.02 15.26
CA GLN A 113 3.10 2.84 16.67
C GLN A 113 4.32 2.54 17.53
N ALA A 114 5.19 1.62 17.10
CA ALA A 114 6.44 1.32 17.81
C ALA A 114 7.33 2.57 17.95
N TRP A 115 7.45 3.39 16.90
CA TRP A 115 8.18 4.65 16.96
C TRP A 115 7.56 5.65 17.95
N ARG A 116 6.22 5.76 17.97
CA ARG A 116 5.51 6.62 18.94
C ARG A 116 5.77 6.19 20.38
N GLU A 117 5.73 4.89 20.66
CA GLU A 117 6.02 4.36 21.99
C GLU A 117 7.45 4.67 22.43
N ILE A 118 8.43 4.48 21.55
CA ILE A 118 9.84 4.82 21.83
C ILE A 118 9.97 6.31 22.17
N LEU A 119 9.33 7.19 21.40
CA LEU A 119 9.36 8.62 21.63
C LEU A 119 8.75 9.01 22.98
N ILE A 120 7.54 8.52 23.28
CA ILE A 120 6.85 8.79 24.55
C ILE A 120 7.70 8.31 25.73
N ASN A 121 8.21 7.08 25.65
CA ASN A 121 9.04 6.51 26.72
C ASN A 121 10.35 7.30 26.89
N SER A 122 10.99 7.70 25.80
CA SER A 122 12.20 8.53 25.84
C SER A 122 11.95 9.89 26.49
N SER A 123 10.80 10.50 26.19
CA SER A 123 10.36 11.76 26.80
C SER A 123 10.18 11.64 28.32
N GLN A 124 9.46 10.60 28.74
CA GLN A 124 9.22 10.34 30.16
C GLN A 124 10.51 10.06 30.93
N VAL A 125 11.42 9.28 30.34
CA VAL A 125 12.75 9.02 30.92
C VAL A 125 13.55 10.32 31.02
N ALA A 126 13.61 11.12 29.96
CA ALA A 126 14.33 12.39 29.96
C ALA A 126 13.79 13.36 31.03
N HIS A 127 12.47 13.51 31.14
CA HIS A 127 11.84 14.32 32.16
C HIS A 127 12.14 13.82 33.58
N SER A 128 12.07 12.50 33.79
CA SER A 128 12.31 11.87 35.08
C SER A 128 13.76 12.03 35.56
N ILE A 129 14.73 12.10 34.64
CA ILE A 129 16.14 12.36 34.93
C ILE A 129 16.41 13.86 35.11
N ASN A 130 15.83 14.72 34.28
CA ASN A 130 16.06 16.17 34.32
C ASN A 130 15.68 16.80 35.67
N ASN A 131 14.61 16.32 36.31
CA ASN A 131 14.15 16.86 37.59
C ASN A 131 15.19 16.73 38.72
N PRO A 132 15.65 15.53 39.09
CA PRO A 132 16.70 15.40 40.11
C PRO A 132 18.02 16.02 39.66
N LEU A 133 18.35 15.95 38.37
CA LEU A 133 19.60 16.53 37.85
C LEU A 133 19.65 18.06 37.99
N SER A 134 18.51 18.74 37.78
CA SER A 134 18.39 20.19 37.97
C SER A 134 18.63 20.58 39.44
N ALA A 135 18.10 19.78 40.37
CA ALA A 135 18.35 19.99 41.80
C ALA A 135 19.82 19.76 42.17
N ILE A 136 20.45 18.70 41.63
CA ILE A 136 21.87 18.41 41.82
C ILE A 136 22.73 19.56 41.30
N LEU A 137 22.51 19.99 40.05
CA LEU A 137 23.25 21.10 39.45
C LEU A 137 23.09 22.39 40.25
N GLY A 138 21.86 22.72 40.67
CA GLY A 138 21.60 23.90 41.51
C GLY A 138 22.35 23.86 42.85
N ASN A 139 22.40 22.70 43.50
CA ASN A 139 23.17 22.52 44.74
C ASN A 139 24.68 22.65 44.51
N LEU A 140 25.21 22.04 43.46
CA LEU A 140 26.64 22.12 43.13
C LEU A 140 27.05 23.56 42.78
N GLU A 141 26.21 24.28 42.04
CA GLU A 141 26.42 25.70 41.69
C GLU A 141 26.36 26.59 42.94
N TRP A 142 25.41 26.34 43.84
CA TRP A 142 25.33 27.01 45.14
C TRP A 142 26.59 26.74 45.98
N MET A 143 27.05 25.48 46.10
CA MET A 143 28.28 25.14 46.84
C MET A 143 29.51 25.80 46.22
N ARG A 144 29.55 25.99 44.89
CA ARG A 144 30.65 26.67 44.20
C ARG A 144 30.64 28.18 44.44
N SER A 145 29.47 28.76 44.71
CA SER A 145 29.26 30.21 44.86
C SER A 145 29.09 30.67 46.31
N SER A 146 28.88 29.76 47.26
CA SER A 146 28.62 30.06 48.69
C SER A 146 29.77 30.80 49.38
N GLY A 147 30.98 30.78 48.80
CA GLY A 147 32.16 31.44 49.37
C GLY A 147 32.74 30.74 50.60
N GLU A 148 32.19 29.58 50.97
CA GLU A 148 32.72 28.76 52.06
C GLU A 148 34.09 28.18 51.68
N PRO A 149 35.07 28.21 52.61
CA PRO A 149 36.40 27.68 52.32
C PRO A 149 36.37 26.15 52.21
N LEU A 150 36.46 25.66 50.98
CA LEU A 150 36.69 24.25 50.68
C LEU A 150 38.18 23.90 50.73
N THR A 151 38.50 22.69 51.21
CA THR A 151 39.85 22.11 51.05
C THR A 151 40.17 21.92 49.56
N PRO A 152 41.45 21.79 49.17
CA PRO A 152 41.82 21.49 47.79
C PRO A 152 41.09 20.26 47.22
N GLU A 153 41.00 19.19 48.00
CA GLU A 153 40.31 17.95 47.64
C GLU A 153 38.80 18.19 47.48
N GLY A 154 38.19 19.02 48.36
CA GLY A 154 36.79 19.38 48.26
C GLY A 154 36.46 20.19 47.00
N LYS A 155 37.39 21.03 46.55
CA LYS A 155 37.25 21.78 45.29
C LYS A 155 37.34 20.86 44.07
N GLU A 156 38.24 19.89 44.09
CA GLU A 156 38.40 18.89 43.03
C GLU A 156 37.13 18.00 42.94
N CYS A 157 36.68 17.44 44.06
CA CYS A 157 35.45 16.64 44.09
C CYS A 157 34.22 17.43 43.62
N LEU A 158 34.11 18.72 44.00
CA LEU A 158 33.01 19.57 43.55
C LEU A 158 33.07 19.84 42.04
N SER A 159 34.27 20.05 41.50
CA SER A 159 34.49 20.22 40.06
C SER A 159 34.10 18.96 39.28
N ASP A 160 34.56 17.80 39.73
CA ASP A 160 34.27 16.51 39.09
C ASP A 160 32.77 16.18 39.12
N ALA A 161 32.12 16.43 40.26
CA ALA A 161 30.67 16.23 40.40
C ALA A 161 29.89 17.14 39.45
N PHE A 162 30.32 18.40 39.28
CA PHE A 162 29.71 19.35 38.37
C PHE A 162 29.90 18.92 36.91
N GLU A 163 31.11 18.54 36.51
CA GLU A 163 31.37 18.03 35.16
C GLU A 163 30.55 16.77 34.85
N CYS A 164 30.45 15.84 35.80
CA CYS A 164 29.65 14.63 35.65
C CYS A 164 28.15 14.96 35.46
N ALA A 165 27.61 15.87 36.27
CA ALA A 165 26.22 16.30 36.16
C ALA A 165 25.93 17.00 34.81
N GLU A 166 26.85 17.85 34.32
CA GLU A 166 26.75 18.49 33.01
C GLU A 166 26.76 17.45 31.87
N ARG A 167 27.64 16.44 31.95
CA ARG A 167 27.69 15.34 30.97
C ARG A 167 26.38 14.55 30.93
N ILE A 168 25.80 14.25 32.08
CA ILE A 168 24.49 13.57 32.15
C ILE A 168 23.42 14.47 31.51
N ARG A 169 23.43 15.77 31.79
CA ARG A 169 22.47 16.73 31.21
C ARG A 169 22.55 16.75 29.69
N ASP A 170 23.76 16.74 29.14
CA ASP A 170 23.96 16.77 27.70
C ASP A 170 23.51 15.45 27.04
N ILE A 171 23.77 14.30 27.68
CA ILE A 171 23.19 13.01 27.26
C ILE A 171 21.66 13.08 27.26
N VAL A 172 21.04 13.58 28.33
CA VAL A 172 19.57 13.70 28.42
C VAL A 172 19.00 14.62 27.34
N LYS A 173 19.67 15.74 27.03
CA LYS A 173 19.27 16.63 25.93
C LYS A 173 19.22 15.91 24.57
N THR A 174 20.10 14.93 24.33
CA THR A 174 20.03 14.15 23.08
C THR A 174 18.73 13.36 22.94
N PHE A 175 18.15 12.87 24.04
CA PHE A 175 16.86 12.18 24.01
C PHE A 175 15.72 13.14 23.65
N SER A 176 15.74 14.38 24.17
CA SER A 176 14.74 15.39 23.84
C SER A 176 14.85 15.92 22.39
N GLN A 177 16.04 15.89 21.79
CA GLN A 177 16.20 16.29 20.39
C GLN A 177 15.56 15.31 19.40
N ILE A 178 15.43 14.02 19.77
CA ILE A 178 14.76 13.01 18.95
C ILE A 178 13.26 13.35 18.76
N GLU A 179 12.64 14.04 19.72
CA GLU A 179 11.23 14.48 19.66
C GLU A 179 10.97 15.54 18.57
N SER A 180 12.00 16.28 18.15
CA SER A 180 11.86 17.44 17.26
C SER A 180 11.95 17.12 15.76
N ARG A 181 12.20 15.85 15.38
CA ARG A 181 12.03 15.43 13.99
C ARG A 181 10.54 15.22 13.72
N PRO A 182 9.92 16.00 12.81
CA PRO A 182 8.56 15.71 12.40
C PRO A 182 8.56 14.31 11.79
N ILE A 183 7.77 13.42 12.39
CA ILE A 183 7.30 12.26 11.66
C ILE A 183 6.44 12.85 10.56
N GLU A 184 6.95 12.91 9.34
CA GLU A 184 6.14 13.26 8.17
C GLU A 184 4.98 12.26 8.17
N ASP A 185 3.79 12.77 8.50
CA ASP A 185 2.57 12.00 8.42
C ASP A 185 2.46 11.59 6.94
N PRO A 186 2.47 10.29 6.59
CA PRO A 186 2.22 9.88 5.23
C PRO A 186 0.78 10.25 4.95
N THR A 187 0.59 11.47 4.43
CA THR A 187 -0.71 12.02 4.07
C THR A 187 -1.48 10.91 3.37
N PRO A 188 -2.68 10.52 3.84
CA PRO A 188 -3.44 9.48 3.17
C PRO A 188 -3.66 10.00 1.76
N THR A 189 -3.06 9.33 0.78
CA THR A 189 -3.27 9.63 -0.63
C THR A 189 -4.78 9.53 -0.83
N GLN A 190 -5.45 10.69 -0.88
CA GLN A 190 -6.87 10.79 -1.14
C GLN A 190 -7.11 10.37 -2.59
N GLY A 191 -7.06 9.06 -2.83
CA GLY A 191 -7.82 8.44 -3.90
C GLY A 191 -9.29 8.57 -3.50
N ARG A 192 -9.90 9.71 -3.85
CA ARG A 192 -11.34 9.87 -3.88
C ARG A 192 -11.90 8.82 -4.83
N GLU A 193 -12.21 7.64 -4.32
CA GLU A 193 -13.24 6.78 -4.89
C GLU A 193 -14.56 7.53 -4.71
N LYS A 194 -14.99 8.26 -5.75
CA LYS A 194 -16.36 8.73 -5.84
C LYS A 194 -17.23 7.47 -5.93
N GLY A 195 -17.92 7.15 -4.85
CA GLY A 195 -19.02 6.19 -4.85
C GLY A 195 -19.99 6.55 -5.96
N VAL A 196 -20.14 5.64 -6.92
CA VAL A 196 -21.28 5.66 -7.84
C VAL A 196 -22.46 5.11 -7.04
N GLU A 197 -23.29 6.01 -6.53
CA GLU A 197 -24.64 5.68 -6.07
C GLU A 197 -25.40 5.04 -7.24
N ALA A 198 -25.63 3.72 -7.15
CA ALA A 198 -26.58 3.03 -7.99
C ALA A 198 -27.99 3.54 -7.66
N ARG A 199 -28.53 4.44 -8.49
CA ARG A 199 -29.97 4.70 -8.55
C ARG A 199 -30.63 3.58 -9.34
N LEU A 200 -31.28 2.68 -8.60
CA LEU A 200 -32.37 1.84 -9.11
C LEU A 200 -33.58 2.74 -9.38
N VAL A 201 -33.97 2.86 -10.65
CA VAL A 201 -35.34 3.15 -11.11
C VAL A 201 -35.62 2.21 -12.27
#